data_AF-A0A257S1P2-F1
#
_entry.id   AF-A0A257S1P2-F1
#
_cell.length_a   1.000
_cell.length_b   1.000
_cell.length_c   1.000
_cell.angle_alpha   90.00
_cell.angle_beta   90.00
_cell.angle_gamma   90.00
#
_symmetry.space_group_name_H-M   'P 1'
#
loop_
_entity.id
_entity.type
_entity.pdbx_description
1 polymer ?
#
loop_
_entity_poly.entity_id
_entity_poly.type
_entity_poly.pdbx_seq_one_letter_code
_entity_poly.pdbx_strand_id
1 'polypeptide(L)'
;MLSFLDTLCAALAAHDPDQIRRLLRHPLARTLPPAVRLEALAIARAGTGGTLPPVRALHFYYQTLQLLAGGERSRESSFDPPPAGYRAWRAMATAH
;
A
#
# COMPACT_ATOMS: atom_id res chain seq x y z
N MET A 1 7.64 -13.89 5.44
CA MET A 1 7.44 -12.49 5.01
C MET A 1 6.04 -12.00 5.39
N LEU A 2 4.96 -12.69 5.01
CA LEU A 2 3.58 -12.33 5.38
C LEU A 2 3.36 -12.21 6.89
N SER A 3 3.81 -13.18 7.69
CA SER A 3 3.67 -13.13 9.16
C SER A 3 4.36 -11.92 9.78
N PHE A 4 5.48 -11.47 9.18
CA PHE A 4 6.17 -10.25 9.62
C PHE A 4 5.36 -8.99 9.30
N LEU A 5 4.74 -8.90 8.12
CA LEU A 5 3.87 -7.79 7.75
C LEU A 5 2.62 -7.74 8.62
N ASP A 6 2.02 -8.90 8.92
CA ASP A 6 0.86 -9.01 9.81
C ASP A 6 1.20 -8.48 11.22
N THR A 7 2.34 -8.92 11.78
CA THR A 7 2.81 -8.42 13.08
C THR A 7 3.12 -6.92 13.05
N LEU A 8 3.66 -6.40 11.94
CA LEU A 8 3.91 -4.97 11.74
C LEU A 8 2.60 -4.18 11.68
N CYS A 9 1.61 -4.65 10.93
CA CYS A 9 0.29 -4.02 10.87
C CYS A 9 -0.41 -4.02 12.23
N ALA A 10 -0.31 -5.10 13.01
CA ALA A 10 -0.85 -5.15 14.37
C ALA A 10 -0.18 -4.13 15.30
N ALA A 11 1.15 -4.02 15.26
CA ALA A 11 1.89 -3.03 16.06
C ALA A 11 1.56 -1.58 15.66
N LEU A 12 1.37 -1.33 14.36
CA LEU A 12 0.96 -0.03 13.84
C LEU A 12 -0.47 0.33 14.26
N ALA A 13 -1.39 -0.63 14.23
CA ALA A 13 -2.76 -0.44 14.69
C ALA A 13 -2.81 -0.12 16.19
N ALA A 14 -2.00 -0.82 16.99
CA ALA A 14 -1.87 -0.59 18.42
C ALA A 14 -1.10 0.70 18.79
N HIS A 15 -0.52 1.40 17.80
CA HIS A 15 0.34 2.57 18.01
C HIS A 15 1.47 2.32 19.03
N ASP A 16 2.04 1.11 19.03
CA ASP A 16 3.13 0.73 19.96
C ASP A 16 4.49 1.11 19.35
N PRO A 17 5.10 2.23 19.78
CA PRO A 17 6.34 2.72 19.17
C PRO A 17 7.54 1.80 19.42
N ASP A 18 7.57 1.08 20.54
CA ASP A 18 8.68 0.20 20.90
C ASP A 18 8.64 -1.08 20.08
N GLN A 19 7.45 -1.66 19.90
CA GLN A 19 7.25 -2.82 19.05
C GLN A 19 7.53 -2.47 17.58
N ILE A 20 7.08 -1.32 17.08
CA ILE A 20 7.39 -0.86 15.71
C ILE A 20 8.90 -0.69 15.53
N ARG A 21 9.60 -0.03 16.46
CA ARG A 21 11.07 0.15 16.37
C ARG A 21 11.81 -1.19 16.40
N ARG A 22 11.37 -2.14 17.23
CA ARG A 22 11.94 -3.49 17.28
C ARG A 22 11.79 -4.21 15.93
N LEU A 23 10.61 -4.14 15.32
CA LEU A 23 10.33 -4.74 14.02
C LEU A 23 11.12 -4.07 12.88
N LEU A 24 11.31 -2.74 12.93
CA LEU A 24 12.09 -2.00 11.92
C LEU A 24 13.60 -2.29 11.97
N ARG A 25 14.12 -2.81 13.09
CA ARG A 25 15.52 -3.27 13.20
C ARG A 25 15.74 -4.65 12.58
N HIS A 26 14.68 -5.39 12.30
CA HIS A 26 14.78 -6.72 11.71
C HIS A 26 15.32 -6.64 10.27
N PRO A 27 16.15 -7.59 9.81
CA PRO A 27 16.65 -7.60 8.43
C PRO A 27 15.53 -7.60 7.38
N LEU A 28 14.38 -8.19 7.69
CA LEU A 28 13.19 -8.19 6.84
C LEU A 28 12.60 -6.79 6.62
N ALA A 29 12.85 -5.84 7.52
CA ALA A 29 12.44 -4.46 7.30
C ALA A 29 13.21 -3.79 6.15
N ARG A 30 14.37 -4.33 5.75
CA ARG A 30 15.16 -3.81 4.62
C ARG A 30 14.51 -4.08 3.27
N THR A 31 13.68 -5.11 3.17
CA THR A 31 12.95 -5.44 1.94
C THR A 31 11.67 -4.63 1.78
N LEU A 32 11.27 -3.89 2.81
CA LEU A 32 10.09 -3.02 2.76
C LEU A 32 10.35 -1.81 1.86
N PRO A 33 9.33 -1.32 1.14
CA PRO A 33 9.41 -0.06 0.43
C PRO A 33 9.81 1.09 1.37
N PRO A 34 10.66 2.03 0.92
CA PRO A 34 11.09 3.16 1.73
C PRO A 34 9.91 3.97 2.29
N ALA A 35 8.84 4.12 1.51
CA ALA A 35 7.64 4.85 1.90
C ALA A 35 6.91 4.21 3.10
N VAL A 36 6.88 2.87 3.19
CA VAL A 36 6.28 2.12 4.30
C VAL A 36 7.14 2.27 5.56
N ARG A 37 8.47 2.23 5.41
CA ARG A 37 9.40 2.41 6.53
C ARG A 37 9.31 3.80 7.15
N LEU A 38 9.23 4.84 6.32
CA LEU A 38 9.08 6.22 6.78
C LEU A 38 7.75 6.45 7.49
N GLU A 39 6.66 5.87 6.97
CA GLU A 39 5.35 5.92 7.63
C GLU A 39 5.38 5.22 8.99
N ALA A 40 5.94 4.01 9.07
CA ALA A 40 6.09 3.30 10.35
C ALA A 40 6.94 4.08 11.37
N LEU A 41 8.01 4.74 10.91
CA LEU A 41 8.82 5.63 11.75
C LEU A 41 8.05 6.87 12.21
N ALA A 42 7.21 7.45 11.36
CA ALA A 42 6.40 8.61 11.70
C ALA A 42 5.37 8.25 12.78
N ILE A 43 4.70 7.09 12.64
CA ILE A 43 3.75 6.58 13.63
C ILE A 43 4.47 6.26 14.95
N ALA A 44 5.63 5.60 14.91
CA ALA A 44 6.44 5.35 16.10
C ALA A 44 7.00 6.61 16.77
N ARG A 45 7.04 7.74 16.07
CA ARG A 45 7.38 9.06 16.65
C ARG A 45 6.16 9.76 17.23
N ALA A 46 4.99 9.59 16.62
CA ALA A 46 3.73 10.12 17.14
C ALA A 46 3.31 9.43 18.45
N GLY A 47 3.67 8.15 18.62
CA GLY A 47 3.41 7.39 19.84
C GLY A 47 1.95 7.00 20.03
N THR A 48 1.61 6.55 21.24
CA THR A 48 0.32 5.91 21.58
C THR A 48 -0.90 6.83 21.48
N GLY A 49 -0.70 8.14 21.36
CA GLY A 49 -1.77 9.13 21.14
C GLY A 49 -1.84 9.67 19.71
N GLY A 50 -1.02 9.15 18.80
CA GLY A 50 -1.04 9.54 17.40
C GLY A 50 -2.32 9.08 16.70
N THR A 51 -2.82 9.87 15.75
CA THR A 51 -3.96 9.52 14.89
C THR A 51 -3.54 9.19 13.47
N LEU A 52 -2.23 9.01 13.22
CA LEU A 52 -1.67 8.73 11.89
C LEU A 52 -2.04 7.31 11.45
N PRO A 53 -2.93 7.15 10.45
CA PRO A 53 -3.29 5.82 9.99
C PRO A 53 -2.13 5.21 9.16
N PRO A 54 -1.84 3.90 9.31
CA PRO A 54 -0.80 3.19 8.56
C PRO A 54 -1.27 2.83 7.14
N VAL A 55 -1.64 3.83 6.34
CA VAL A 55 -2.27 3.64 5.02
C VAL A 55 -1.35 2.92 4.04
N ARG A 56 -0.08 3.35 3.95
CA ARG A 56 0.88 2.76 3.01
C ARG A 56 1.28 1.36 3.43
N ALA A 57 1.45 1.11 4.72
CA ALA A 57 1.71 -0.21 5.26
C ALA A 57 0.56 -1.19 4.96
N LEU A 58 -0.69 -0.77 5.18
CA LEU A 58 -1.87 -1.57 4.84
C LEU A 58 -1.96 -1.84 3.34
N HIS A 59 -1.77 -0.81 2.49
CA HIS A 59 -1.78 -0.99 1.04
C HIS A 59 -0.72 -2.00 0.60
N PHE A 60 0.49 -1.93 1.14
CA PHE A 60 1.57 -2.87 0.83
C PHE A 60 1.24 -4.30 1.28
N TYR A 61 0.62 -4.46 2.46
CA TYR A 61 0.16 -5.75 2.95
C TYR A 61 -0.86 -6.40 2.00
N TYR A 62 -1.91 -5.66 1.61
CA TYR A 62 -2.92 -6.17 0.68
C TYR A 62 -2.36 -6.43 -0.72
N GLN A 63 -1.47 -5.57 -1.22
CA GLN A 63 -0.78 -5.82 -2.48
C GLN A 63 0.05 -7.10 -2.43
N THR A 64 0.77 -7.33 -1.32
CA THR A 64 1.57 -8.54 -1.12
C THR A 64 0.68 -9.79 -1.06
N LEU A 65 -0.43 -9.72 -0.33
CA LEU A 65 -1.43 -10.79 -0.30
C LEU A 65 -1.98 -11.09 -1.70
N GLN A 66 -2.33 -10.06 -2.48
CA GLN A 66 -2.83 -10.23 -3.84
C GLN A 66 -1.78 -10.80 -4.80
N LEU A 67 -0.49 -10.48 -4.64
CA LEU A 67 0.57 -11.10 -5.44
C LEU A 67 0.76 -12.57 -5.11
N LEU A 68 0.67 -12.94 -3.82
CA LEU A 68 0.74 -14.34 -3.38
C LEU A 68 -0.51 -15.14 -3.77
N ALA A 69 -1.69 -14.53 -3.70
CA ALA A 69 -2.96 -15.15 -4.12
C ALA A 69 -3.11 -15.15 -5.65
N GLY A 70 -2.54 -14.16 -6.34
CA GLY A 70 -2.66 -13.86 -7.76
C GLY A 70 -1.56 -14.45 -8.64
N GLY A 71 -0.73 -15.36 -8.11
CA GLY A 71 0.14 -16.23 -8.91
C GLY A 71 -0.61 -17.02 -10.01
N GLU A 72 -1.95 -17.06 -9.96
CA GLU A 72 -2.83 -17.66 -10.97
C GLU A 72 -3.65 -16.64 -11.81
N ARG A 73 -3.57 -15.33 -11.60
CA ARG A 73 -4.32 -14.34 -12.42
C ARG A 73 -3.63 -12.98 -12.60
N SER A 74 -2.39 -12.98 -13.10
CA SER A 74 -1.81 -11.79 -13.74
C SER A 74 -1.64 -12.04 -15.23
N ARG A 75 -2.76 -12.15 -15.96
CA ARG A 75 -2.78 -12.04 -17.42
C ARG A 75 -3.86 -11.11 -17.97
N GLU A 76 -4.83 -10.67 -17.17
CA GLU A 76 -5.83 -9.71 -17.64
C GLU A 76 -5.44 -8.27 -17.28
N SER A 77 -4.34 -7.82 -17.87
CA SER A 77 -4.22 -6.41 -18.27
C SER A 77 -4.37 -6.36 -19.78
N SER A 78 -5.46 -6.95 -20.29
CA SER A 78 -6.02 -6.50 -21.56
C SER A 78 -6.71 -5.19 -21.25
N PHE A 79 -5.93 -4.12 -21.38
CA PHE A 79 -6.47 -2.78 -21.58
C PHE A 79 -7.35 -2.86 -22.85
N ASP A 80 -8.64 -3.12 -22.65
CA ASP A 80 -9.62 -3.02 -23.72
C ASP A 80 -9.67 -1.54 -24.14
N PRO A 81 -9.23 -1.17 -25.36
CA PRO A 81 -9.37 0.20 -25.81
C PRO A 81 -10.88 0.52 -25.87
N PRO A 82 -11.31 1.69 -25.38
CA PRO A 82 -12.73 2.03 -25.38
C PRO A 82 -13.28 1.96 -26.82
N PRO A 83 -14.53 1.48 -27.02
CA PRO A 83 -15.12 1.41 -28.34
C PRO A 83 -15.10 2.80 -28.99
N ALA A 84 -14.90 2.83 -30.30
CA ALA A 84 -14.55 3.98 -31.14
C ALA A 84 -15.50 5.21 -31.10
N GLY A 85 -16.47 5.28 -30.17
CA GLY A 85 -17.44 6.37 -30.01
C GLY A 85 -16.95 7.59 -29.21
N TYR A 86 -15.84 7.51 -28.47
CA TYR A 86 -15.39 8.63 -27.63
C TYR A 86 -14.78 9.82 -28.43
N ARG A 87 -14.34 9.62 -29.67
CA ARG A 87 -13.83 10.73 -30.50
C ARG A 87 -14.91 11.75 -30.90
N ALA A 88 -16.20 11.41 -30.82
CA ALA A 88 -17.29 12.29 -31.25
C ALA A 88 -17.57 13.45 -30.28
N TRP A 89 -17.38 13.25 -28.98
CA TRP A 89 -17.76 14.25 -27.96
C TRP A 89 -16.82 15.47 -27.91
N ARG A 90 -15.56 15.28 -28.30
CA ARG A 90 -14.57 16.38 -28.34
C ARG A 90 -14.73 17.32 -29.53
N ALA A 91 -15.47 16.93 -30.56
CA ALA A 91 -15.77 17.78 -31.72
C ALA A 91 -17.00 18.67 -31.51
N MET A 92 -17.91 18.29 -30.60
CA MET A 92 -19.13 19.07 -30.32
C MET A 92 -18.91 20.23 -29.34
N ALA A 93 -17.90 20.17 -28.48
CA ALA A 93 -17.64 21.21 -27.48
C ALA A 93 -16.92 22.47 -28.03
N THR A 94 -16.60 22.50 -29.33
CA THR A 94 -15.87 23.61 -29.97
C THR A 94 -16.60 24.21 -31.18
N ALA A 95 -17.89 23.94 -31.35
CA ALA A 95 -18.72 24.64 -32.34
C ALA A 95 -19.61 25.64 -31.62
N HIS A 96 -19.41 26.90 -32.02
CA HIS A 96 -20.09 28.13 -31.62
C HIS A 96 -21.59 28.08 -31.86
#